data_AF-A0A519QFS6-F1
#
_entry.id   AF-A0A519QFS6-F1
#
_cell.length_a   1.000
_cell.length_b   1.000
_cell.length_c   1.000
_cell.angle_alpha   90.00
_cell.angle_beta   90.00
_cell.angle_gamma   90.00
#
_symmetry.space_group_name_H-M   'P 1'
#
loop_
_entity.id
_entity.type
_entity.pdbx_description
1 polymer ?
#
loop_
_entity_poly.entity_id
_entity_poly.type
_entity_poly.pdbx_seq_one_letter_code
_entity_poly.pdbx_strand_id
1 'polypeptide(L)' 'MREPPARQPFGQWLLAQKERKGWIGELSRAFKADRNFPRLGDPDDIRKYLRDVRAEGDAYEALDDAELDWACL' A
#
# COMPACT_ATOMS: atom_id res chain seq x y z
N MET A 1 19.42 24.01 -2.68
CA MET A 1 18.93 22.77 -3.31
C MET A 1 17.71 22.34 -2.53
N ARG A 2 16.51 22.40 -3.12
CA ARG A 2 15.34 21.77 -2.51
C ARG A 2 15.50 20.29 -2.84
N GLU A 3 15.84 19.48 -1.85
CA GLU A 3 15.70 18.03 -1.99
C GLU A 3 14.25 17.77 -2.41
N PRO A 4 13.98 17.01 -3.50
CA PRO A 4 12.62 16.57 -3.75
C PRO A 4 12.16 15.88 -2.47
N PRO A 5 10.96 16.18 -1.95
CA PRO A 5 10.50 15.55 -0.71
C PRO A 5 10.67 14.05 -0.89
N ALA A 6 11.48 13.43 -0.02
CA ALA A 6 11.75 12.00 -0.07
C ALA A 6 10.41 11.30 -0.28
N ARG A 7 10.25 10.65 -1.45
CA ARG A 7 8.96 10.09 -1.88
C ARG A 7 8.42 9.29 -0.70
N GLN A 8 7.24 9.68 -0.20
CA GLN A 8 6.74 9.10 1.04
C GLN A 8 6.69 7.56 0.91
N PRO A 9 6.97 6.81 1.99
CA PRO A 9 6.99 5.35 1.94
C PRO A 9 5.69 4.82 1.33
N PHE A 10 5.80 3.78 0.51
CA PHE A 10 4.66 3.23 -0.21
C PHE A 10 3.56 2.78 0.77
N GLY A 11 3.90 2.14 1.89
CA GLY A 11 2.95 1.79 2.94
C GLY A 11 2.19 3.00 3.50
N GLN A 12 2.84 4.15 3.66
CA GLN A 12 2.20 5.37 4.16
C GLN A 12 1.29 5.98 3.10
N TRP A 13 1.73 5.96 1.85
CA TRP A 13 0.90 6.38 0.72
C TRP A 13 -0.34 5.51 0.55
N LEU A 14 -0.19 4.19 0.67
CA LEU A 14 -1.27 3.22 0.52
C LEU A 14 -2.34 3.45 1.59
N LEU A 15 -1.96 3.69 2.84
CA LEU A 15 -2.90 4.00 3.93
C LEU A 15 -3.66 5.32 3.74
N ALA A 16 -3.11 6.26 2.95
CA ALA A 16 -3.80 7.48 2.59
C ALA A 16 -4.92 7.24 1.55
N GLN A 17 -4.87 6.14 0.80
CA GLN A 17 -5.88 5.79 -0.22
C GLN A 17 -7.22 5.31 0.34
N LYS A 18 -7.44 5.35 1.66
CA LYS A 18 -8.66 4.91 2.35
C LYS A 18 -9.95 5.57 1.82
N GLU A 19 -9.87 6.71 1.16
CA GLU A 19 -11.02 7.45 0.61
C GLU A 19 -11.25 7.15 -0.88
N ARG A 20 -10.31 6.45 -1.52
CA ARG A 20 -10.44 5.98 -2.90
C ARG A 20 -11.59 4.98 -3.02
N LYS A 21 -12.25 5.00 -4.17
CA LYS A 21 -13.25 4.00 -4.55
C LYS A 21 -12.56 2.80 -5.22
N GLY A 22 -13.16 1.63 -5.11
CA GLY A 22 -12.63 0.39 -5.66
C GLY A 22 -11.60 -0.29 -4.75
N TRP A 23 -10.98 -1.33 -5.29
CA TRP A 23 -10.17 -2.31 -4.56
C TRP A 23 -8.96 -1.74 -3.80
N ILE A 24 -8.24 -0.75 -4.34
CA ILE A 24 -7.12 -0.07 -3.64
C ILE A 24 -7.63 0.65 -2.37
N GLY A 25 -8.82 1.24 -2.43
CA GLY A 25 -9.42 1.90 -1.28
C GLY A 25 -9.89 0.91 -0.21
N GLU A 26 -10.41 -0.24 -0.64
CA GLU A 26 -10.79 -1.34 0.25
C GLU A 26 -9.56 -1.97 0.92
N LEU A 27 -8.51 -2.24 0.15
CA LEU A 27 -7.21 -2.71 0.64
C LEU A 27 -6.61 -1.75 1.67
N SER A 28 -6.61 -0.45 1.36
CA SER A 28 -6.14 0.60 2.27
C SER A 28 -6.89 0.63 3.59
N ARG A 29 -8.22 0.48 3.55
CA ARG A 29 -9.06 0.42 4.77
C ARG A 29 -8.77 -0.81 5.62
N ALA A 30 -8.60 -1.97 4.99
CA ALA A 30 -8.24 -3.20 5.67
C ALA A 30 -6.89 -3.06 6.39
N PHE A 31 -5.87 -2.57 5.70
CA PHE A 31 -4.54 -2.34 6.27
C PHE A 31 -4.51 -1.24 7.33
N LYS A 32 -5.37 -0.23 7.23
CA LYS A 32 -5.46 0.82 8.25
C LYS A 32 -5.97 0.30 9.59
N ALA A 33 -6.86 -0.69 9.57
CA ALA A 33 -7.34 -1.36 10.78
C ALA A 33 -6.26 -2.26 11.41
N ASP A 34 -5.30 -2.70 10.60
CA ASP A 34 -4.22 -3.58 11.01
C ASP A 34 -3.05 -2.80 11.66
N ARG A 35 -2.63 -3.24 12.84
CA ARG A 35 -1.51 -2.63 13.58
C ARG A 35 -0.16 -3.20 13.21
N ASN A 36 -0.13 -4.41 12.63
CA ASN A 36 1.10 -5.08 12.20
C ASN A 36 1.51 -4.67 10.79
N PHE A 37 0.63 -3.97 10.07
CA PHE A 37 0.90 -3.50 8.72
C PHE A 37 2.18 -2.64 8.65
N PRO A 38 3.12 -2.93 7.73
CA PRO A 38 4.38 -2.21 7.61
C PRO A 38 4.16 -0.81 7.00
N ARG A 39 3.80 0.16 7.84
CA ARG A 39 3.45 1.53 7.42
C ARG A 39 4.56 2.29 6.70
N LEU A 40 5.81 1.96 6.98
CA LEU A 40 6.98 2.55 6.36
C LEU A 40 7.66 1.60 5.36
N GLY A 41 7.01 0.48 5.06
CA GLY A 41 7.53 -0.52 4.14
C GLY A 41 7.32 -0.16 2.68
N ASP A 42 8.13 -0.78 1.84
CA ASP A 42 8.06 -0.73 0.39
C ASP A 42 7.06 -1.77 -0.16
N PRO A 43 6.73 -1.77 -1.46
CA PRO A 43 5.79 -2.74 -2.05
C PRO A 43 6.16 -4.19 -1.74
N ASP A 44 7.45 -4.53 -1.74
CA ASP A 44 7.95 -5.86 -1.38
C ASP A 44 7.66 -6.25 0.08
N ASP A 45 7.74 -5.32 1.03
CA ASP A 45 7.42 -5.60 2.44
C ASP A 45 5.94 -5.87 2.62
N ILE A 46 5.09 -5.16 1.88
CA ILE A 46 3.64 -5.39 1.90
C ILE A 46 3.28 -6.68 1.16
N ARG A 47 3.98 -7.01 0.07
CA ARG A 47 3.79 -8.29 -0.63
C ARG A 47 4.16 -9.48 0.26
N LYS A 48 5.24 -9.36 1.04
CA LYS A 48 5.59 -10.33 2.09
C LYS A 48 4.50 -10.38 3.15
N TYR A 49 4.03 -9.22 3.62
CA TYR A 49 2.95 -9.14 4.59
C TYR A 49 1.67 -9.87 4.14
N LEU A 50 1.23 -9.63 2.89
CA LEU A 50 0.09 -10.31 2.28
C LEU A 50 0.26 -11.84 2.26
N ARG A 51 1.49 -12.31 2.00
CA ARG A 51 1.82 -13.74 2.03
C ARG A 51 1.74 -14.33 3.44
N ASP A 52 2.23 -13.60 4.44
CA ASP A 52 2.18 -14.01 5.84
C ASP A 52 0.74 -14.11 6.36
N VAL A 53 -0.12 -13.14 6.02
CA VAL A 53 -1.54 -13.15 6.43
C VAL A 53 -2.44 -14.01 5.53
N ARG A 54 -1.87 -14.74 4.56
CA ARG A 54 -2.60 -15.59 3.60
C ARG A 54 -3.71 -14.82 2.88
N ALA A 55 -3.42 -13.60 2.44
CA ALA A 55 -4.38 -12.80 1.70
C ALA A 55 -4.80 -13.46 0.38
N GLU A 56 -5.98 -13.10 -0.10
CA GLU A 56 -6.57 -13.60 -1.35
C GLU A 56 -5.98 -12.90 -2.58
N GLY A 57 -6.22 -13.46 -3.77
CA GLY A 57 -5.68 -12.97 -5.04
C GLY A 57 -5.97 -11.49 -5.31
N ASP A 58 -7.20 -11.05 -5.01
CA ASP A 58 -7.62 -9.65 -5.18
C ASP A 58 -6.76 -8.65 -4.38
N ALA A 59 -6.20 -9.08 -3.24
CA ALA A 59 -5.33 -8.22 -2.44
C ALA A 59 -3.96 -7.99 -3.10
N TYR A 60 -3.45 -9.00 -3.82
CA TYR A 60 -2.21 -8.85 -4.59
C TYR A 60 -2.45 -8.00 -5.84
N GLU A 61 -3.57 -8.19 -6.52
CA GLU A 61 -3.90 -7.40 -7.70
C GLU A 61 -4.09 -5.92 -7.34
N ALA A 62 -4.81 -5.63 -6.25
CA ALA A 62 -4.93 -4.28 -5.71
C ALA A 62 -3.60 -3.68 -5.24
N LEU A 63 -2.64 -4.51 -4.80
CA LEU A 63 -1.28 -4.08 -4.46
C LEU A 63 -0.48 -3.70 -5.70
N ASP A 64 -0.50 -4.53 -6.76
CA ASP A 64 0.17 -4.26 -8.03
C ASP A 64 -0.36 -2.97 -8.69
N ASP A 65 -1.68 -2.80 -8.70
CA ASP A 65 -2.33 -1.59 -9.21
C ASP A 65 -1.95 -0.33 -8.40
N ALA A 66 -1.91 -0.47 -7.08
CA ALA A 66 -1.47 0.59 -6.18
C ALA A 66 0.01 0.95 -6.39
N GLU A 67 0.87 -0.04 -6.63
CA GLU A 67 2.30 0.14 -6.92
C GLU A 67 2.50 0.95 -8.21
N LEU A 68 1.76 0.63 -9.28
CA LEU A 68 1.78 1.37 -10.54
C LEU A 68 1.39 2.84 -10.37
N ASP A 69 0.31 3.10 -9.63
CA ASP A 69 -0.13 4.46 -9.34
C ASP A 69 0.90 5.24 -8.54
N TRP A 70 1.48 4.62 -7.52
CA TRP A 70 2.52 5.27 -6.71
C TRP A 70 3.80 5.55 -7.51
N ALA A 71 4.18 4.64 -8.41
CA ALA A 71 5.33 4.82 -9.29
C ALA A 71 5.16 6.05 -10.22
N CYS A 72 3.91 6.39 -10.56
CA CYS A 72 3.53 7.49 -11.43
C CYS A 72 3.45 8.88 -10.75
N LEU A 73 3.57 8.95 -9.41
CA LEU A 73 3.52 10.20 -8.61
C LEU A 73 4.84 10.98 -8.59
#